data_AF-A0A7K0E9Q0-F1
#
_entry.id   AF-A0A7K0E9Q0-F1
#
_cell.length_a   1.000
_cell.length_b   1.000
_cell.length_c   1.000
_cell.angle_alpha   90.00
_cell.angle_beta   90.00
_cell.angle_gamma   90.00
#
_symmetry.space_group_name_H-M   'P 1'
#
loop_
_entity.id
_entity.type
_entity.pdbx_description
1 polymer ?
#
loop_
_entity_poly.entity_id
_entity_poly.type
_entity_poly.pdbx_seq_one_letter_code
_entity_poly.pdbx_strand_id
1 'polypeptide(L)'
;MLFKTPLHISKGVFICKQVHSLTFLQLTSNLYLTLTLHSRTFFVFQYFYLMKRILALVVFLVSSSVFAQEGAIRGTILDQEMNNEPFLFANISLKGDNLSKQTNLFGNFEINNVKPGDYIVQISFAGYNTKEVPVQVTADNITEIQETLSAITFEFDETLLNSKESKKIAVNTISSK
;
A
#
# COMPACT_ATOMS: atom_id res chain seq x y z
N MET A 1 8.22 52.58 101.86
CA MET A 1 8.88 51.27 101.74
C MET A 1 8.19 50.50 100.64
N LEU A 2 8.94 50.13 99.60
CA LEU A 2 8.54 49.32 98.45
C LEU A 2 7.82 48.05 98.90
N PHE A 3 6.76 47.60 98.21
CA PHE A 3 6.69 46.21 97.73
C PHE A 3 5.69 46.09 96.57
N LYS A 4 6.19 45.39 95.56
CA LYS A 4 5.72 45.25 94.18
C LYS A 4 4.77 44.04 94.14
N THR A 5 3.52 44.20 93.71
CA THR A 5 2.64 43.06 93.43
C THR A 5 2.76 42.64 91.96
N PRO A 6 2.82 41.33 91.65
CA PRO A 6 3.16 40.86 90.30
C PRO A 6 1.95 40.84 89.37
N LEU A 7 2.16 41.36 88.16
CA LEU A 7 1.26 41.34 87.03
C LEU A 7 1.05 39.89 86.54
N HIS A 8 -0.09 39.29 86.88
CA HIS A 8 -0.45 37.92 86.51
C HIS A 8 -1.21 37.90 85.16
N ILE A 9 -0.55 38.29 84.07
CA ILE A 9 -1.11 38.25 82.71
C ILE A 9 -0.04 37.70 81.75
N SER A 10 0.17 36.37 81.69
CA SER A 10 1.09 35.82 80.68
C SER A 10 0.93 34.32 80.32
N LYS A 11 -0.19 33.68 80.65
CA LYS A 11 -0.41 32.26 80.26
C LYS A 11 -1.50 32.08 79.20
N GLY A 12 -2.65 32.75 79.35
CA GLY A 12 -3.75 32.66 78.36
C GLY A 12 -3.43 33.26 76.99
N VAL A 13 -2.71 34.39 76.93
CA VAL A 13 -2.33 35.05 75.67
C VAL A 13 -1.30 34.24 74.88
N PHE A 14 -0.37 33.57 75.56
CA PHE A 14 0.61 32.68 74.93
C PHE A 14 -0.05 31.41 74.38
N ILE A 15 -0.96 30.78 75.11
CA ILE A 15 -1.69 29.58 74.65
C ILE A 15 -2.57 29.92 73.44
N CYS A 16 -3.28 31.06 73.46
CA CYS A 16 -4.11 31.50 72.32
C CYS A 16 -3.27 31.81 71.07
N LYS A 17 -2.13 32.49 71.22
CA LYS A 17 -1.21 32.79 70.11
C LYS A 17 -0.51 31.53 69.56
N GLN A 18 -0.22 30.55 70.43
CA GLN A 18 0.34 29.25 70.06
C GLN A 18 -0.67 28.39 69.28
N VAL A 19 -1.92 28.31 69.74
CA VAL A 19 -3.00 27.53 69.10
C VAL A 19 -3.40 28.14 67.75
N HIS A 20 -3.43 29.46 67.63
CA HIS A 20 -3.70 30.13 66.36
C HIS A 20 -2.53 29.94 65.35
N SER A 21 -1.29 29.90 65.82
CA SER A 21 -0.11 29.62 64.98
C SER A 21 -0.07 28.17 64.48
N LEU A 22 -0.40 27.19 65.35
CA LEU A 22 -0.45 25.77 65.01
C LEU A 22 -1.56 25.46 63.99
N THR A 23 -2.74 26.05 64.16
CA THR A 23 -3.86 25.89 63.22
C THR A 23 -3.54 26.54 61.86
N PHE A 24 -2.88 27.70 61.84
CA PHE A 24 -2.40 28.33 60.61
C PHE A 24 -1.33 27.51 59.89
N LEU A 25 -0.37 26.92 60.62
CA LEU A 25 0.63 26.00 60.04
C LEU A 25 -0.01 24.74 59.44
N GLN A 26 -1.01 24.17 60.13
CA GLN A 26 -1.75 23.00 59.65
C GLN A 26 -2.58 23.32 58.40
N LEU A 27 -3.21 24.49 58.34
CA LEU A 27 -3.99 24.94 57.17
C LEU A 27 -3.11 25.15 55.93
N THR A 28 -1.95 25.79 56.10
CA THR A 28 -1.01 26.02 54.98
C THR A 28 -0.37 24.72 54.47
N SER A 29 -0.07 23.77 55.38
CA SER A 29 0.41 22.43 55.00
C SER A 29 -0.64 21.62 54.22
N ASN A 30 -1.89 21.58 54.71
CA ASN A 30 -2.98 20.87 54.03
C ASN A 30 -3.32 21.50 52.66
N LEU A 31 -3.24 22.84 52.55
CA LEU A 31 -3.42 23.54 51.28
C LEU A 31 -2.29 23.22 50.29
N TYR A 32 -1.04 23.18 50.74
CA TYR A 32 0.10 22.80 49.89
C TYR A 32 0.02 21.33 49.44
N LEU A 33 -0.42 20.44 50.31
CA LEU A 33 -0.55 19.01 50.02
C LEU A 33 -1.68 18.73 49.00
N THR A 34 -2.79 19.45 49.10
CA THR A 34 -3.91 19.38 48.12
C THR A 34 -3.54 19.99 46.77
N LEU A 35 -2.82 21.12 46.75
CA LEU A 35 -2.33 21.74 45.50
C LEU A 35 -1.30 20.87 44.78
N THR A 36 -0.37 20.24 45.51
CA THR A 36 0.61 19.31 44.94
C THR A 36 -0.04 18.00 44.46
N LEU A 37 -1.04 17.46 45.16
CA LEU A 37 -1.84 16.31 44.69
C LEU A 37 -2.65 16.65 43.43
N HIS A 38 -3.28 17.83 43.40
CA HIS A 38 -4.04 18.28 42.23
C HIS A 38 -3.13 18.47 41.01
N SER A 39 -1.95 19.07 41.19
CA SER A 39 -0.94 19.18 40.14
C SER A 39 -0.48 17.80 39.64
N ARG A 40 -0.16 16.86 40.55
CA ARG A 40 0.27 15.50 40.17
C ARG A 40 -0.81 14.71 39.45
N THR A 41 -2.06 14.78 39.90
CA THR A 41 -3.20 14.10 39.23
C THR A 41 -3.53 14.73 37.88
N PHE A 42 -3.44 16.06 37.77
CA PHE A 42 -3.57 16.78 36.51
C PHE A 42 -2.46 16.39 35.52
N PHE A 43 -1.20 16.33 35.96
CA PHE A 43 -0.08 15.87 35.13
C PHE A 43 -0.22 14.41 34.70
N VAL A 44 -0.67 13.51 35.59
CA VAL A 44 -0.93 12.10 35.25
C VAL A 44 -2.08 11.97 34.25
N PHE A 45 -3.15 12.75 34.42
CA PHE A 45 -4.29 12.78 33.49
C PHE A 45 -3.88 13.31 32.11
N GLN A 46 -3.09 14.39 32.08
CA GLN A 46 -2.55 14.96 30.84
C GLN A 46 -1.61 13.97 30.13
N TYR A 47 -0.75 13.27 30.88
CA TYR A 47 0.16 12.27 30.33
C TYR A 47 -0.60 11.06 29.78
N PHE A 48 -1.65 10.62 30.48
CA PHE A 48 -2.55 9.57 30.02
C PHE A 48 -3.28 9.95 28.73
N TYR A 49 -3.74 11.20 28.62
CA TYR A 49 -4.38 11.72 27.40
C TYR A 49 -3.40 11.86 26.23
N LEU A 50 -2.15 12.26 26.49
CA LEU A 50 -1.09 12.32 25.50
C LEU A 50 -0.70 10.91 24.99
N MET A 51 -0.58 9.94 25.88
CA MET A 51 -0.30 8.54 25.51
C MET A 51 -1.42 7.92 24.67
N LYS A 52 -2.69 8.24 24.96
CA LYS A 52 -3.83 7.81 24.12
C LYS A 52 -3.79 8.41 22.72
N ARG A 53 -3.41 9.69 22.58
CA ARG A 53 -3.26 10.33 21.26
C ARG A 53 -2.11 9.73 20.46
N ILE A 54 -0.99 9.46 21.11
CA ILE A 54 0.16 8.79 20.48
C ILE A 54 -0.24 7.38 20.03
N LEU A 55 -0.92 6.62 20.89
CA LEU A 55 -1.42 5.28 20.52
C LEU A 55 -2.37 5.34 19.32
N ALA A 56 -3.31 6.29 19.31
CA ALA A 56 -4.24 6.46 18.18
C ALA A 56 -3.50 6.83 16.88
N LEU A 57 -2.46 7.67 16.95
CA LEU A 57 -1.62 7.98 15.80
C LEU A 57 -0.84 6.75 15.31
N VAL A 58 -0.24 5.98 16.22
CA VAL A 58 0.47 4.73 15.86
C VAL A 58 -0.47 3.74 15.19
N VAL A 59 -1.68 3.55 15.72
CA VAL A 59 -2.70 2.67 15.12
C VAL A 59 -3.12 3.18 13.73
N PHE A 60 -3.29 4.49 13.55
CA PHE A 60 -3.60 5.09 12.26
C PHE A 60 -2.47 4.87 11.23
N LEU A 61 -1.20 5.01 11.65
CA LEU A 61 -0.04 4.78 10.79
C LEU A 61 0.13 3.31 10.39
N VAL A 62 -0.17 2.36 11.28
CA VAL A 62 -0.10 0.92 10.95
C VAL A 62 -1.23 0.50 10.02
N SER A 63 -2.41 1.14 10.13
CA SER A 63 -3.56 0.83 9.30
C SER A 63 -3.36 1.20 7.82
N SER A 64 -2.56 2.23 7.51
CA SER A 64 -2.26 2.60 6.12
C SER A 64 -1.32 1.60 5.42
N SER A 65 -0.50 0.87 6.17
CA SER A 65 0.44 -0.12 5.63
C SER A 65 -0.27 -1.37 5.09
N VAL A 66 -1.46 -1.69 5.61
CA VAL A 66 -2.24 -2.87 5.20
C VAL A 66 -2.77 -2.74 3.76
N PHE A 67 -2.94 -1.51 3.27
CA PHE A 67 -3.45 -1.25 1.91
C PHE A 67 -2.37 -1.26 0.82
N ALA A 68 -1.10 -1.51 1.16
CA ALA A 68 0.02 -1.52 0.23
C ALA A 68 0.53 -2.94 -0.14
N GLN A 69 -0.31 -3.96 0.03
CA GLN A 69 0.03 -5.33 -0.38
C GLN A 69 0.06 -5.40 -1.91
N GLU A 70 1.26 -5.47 -2.46
CA GLU A 70 1.51 -5.56 -3.88
C GLU A 70 2.05 -6.97 -4.21
N GLY A 71 1.67 -7.48 -5.37
CA GLY A 71 2.23 -8.69 -5.96
C GLY A 71 3.23 -8.35 -7.07
N ALA A 72 3.88 -9.40 -7.57
CA ALA A 72 4.75 -9.30 -8.74
C ALA A 72 4.41 -10.39 -9.75
N ILE A 73 4.63 -10.09 -11.02
CA ILE A 73 4.55 -11.06 -12.12
C ILE A 73 5.95 -11.22 -12.68
N ARG A 74 6.46 -12.44 -12.67
CA ARG A 74 7.75 -12.79 -13.26
C ARG A 74 7.52 -13.82 -14.36
N GLY A 75 8.37 -13.82 -15.37
CA GLY A 75 8.32 -14.89 -16.34
C GLY A 75 9.45 -14.91 -17.33
N THR A 76 9.41 -15.91 -18.19
CA THR A 76 10.35 -16.14 -19.28
C THR A 76 9.58 -16.35 -20.57
N ILE A 77 9.95 -15.58 -21.60
CA ILE A 77 9.41 -15.73 -22.95
C ILE A 77 10.45 -16.42 -23.81
N LEU A 78 10.01 -17.43 -24.56
CA LEU A 78 10.84 -18.24 -25.44
C LEU A 78 10.34 -18.14 -26.89
N ASP A 79 11.23 -18.33 -27.84
CA ASP A 79 10.91 -18.38 -29.26
C ASP A 79 10.65 -19.83 -29.70
N GLN A 80 9.44 -20.11 -30.17
CA GLN A 80 9.07 -21.45 -30.63
C GLN A 80 9.80 -21.84 -31.92
N GLU A 81 10.16 -20.88 -32.78
CA GLU A 81 10.80 -21.15 -34.08
C GLU A 81 12.31 -21.33 -33.94
N MET A 82 12.90 -20.74 -32.90
CA MET A 82 14.33 -20.81 -32.61
C MET A 82 14.63 -21.80 -31.48
N ASN A 83 14.06 -23.01 -31.51
CA ASN A 83 14.34 -24.09 -30.54
C ASN A 83 14.18 -23.70 -29.04
N ASN A 84 13.18 -22.88 -28.70
CA ASN A 84 12.98 -22.36 -27.34
C ASN A 84 14.15 -21.49 -26.84
N GLU A 85 14.82 -20.78 -27.73
CA GLU A 85 15.78 -19.73 -27.34
C GLU A 85 15.06 -18.59 -26.59
N PRO A 86 15.76 -17.89 -25.68
CA PRO A 86 15.19 -16.77 -24.96
C PRO A 86 14.74 -15.68 -25.92
N PHE A 87 13.51 -15.18 -25.75
CA PHE A 87 12.96 -14.12 -26.60
C PHE A 87 13.28 -12.74 -26.02
N LEU A 88 14.16 -12.00 -26.69
CA LEU A 88 14.65 -10.70 -26.22
C LEU A 88 13.74 -9.56 -26.67
N PHE A 89 13.62 -8.52 -25.83
CA PHE A 89 12.92 -7.26 -26.13
C PHE A 89 11.43 -7.40 -26.53
N ALA A 90 10.77 -8.53 -26.21
CA ALA A 90 9.32 -8.66 -26.32
C ALA A 90 8.64 -7.64 -25.40
N ASN A 91 7.56 -7.02 -25.87
CA ASN A 91 6.75 -6.11 -25.07
C ASN A 91 5.70 -6.90 -24.28
N ILE A 92 5.77 -6.80 -22.96
CA ILE A 92 4.79 -7.35 -22.04
C ILE A 92 3.95 -6.19 -21.49
N SER A 93 2.64 -6.22 -21.71
CA SER A 93 1.68 -5.25 -21.17
C SER A 93 0.59 -5.93 -20.36
N LEU A 94 0.10 -5.29 -19.31
CA LEU A 94 -1.11 -5.73 -18.63
C LEU A 94 -2.34 -5.07 -19.25
N LYS A 95 -3.31 -5.88 -19.68
CA LYS A 95 -4.55 -5.37 -20.29
C LYS A 95 -5.38 -4.62 -19.26
N GLY A 96 -5.67 -3.35 -19.52
CA GLY A 96 -6.44 -2.48 -18.63
C GLY A 96 -5.59 -1.73 -17.60
N ASP A 97 -4.27 -1.94 -17.57
CA ASP A 97 -3.33 -1.15 -16.79
C ASP A 97 -2.33 -0.45 -17.72
N ASN A 98 -1.64 0.59 -17.23
CA ASN A 98 -0.58 1.29 -17.96
C ASN A 98 0.81 0.70 -17.68
N LEU A 99 0.86 -0.48 -17.05
CA LEU A 99 2.09 -1.19 -16.75
C LEU A 99 2.55 -1.99 -17.97
N SER A 100 3.77 -1.69 -18.43
CA SER A 100 4.46 -2.45 -19.45
C SER A 100 5.94 -2.63 -19.13
N LYS A 101 6.49 -3.74 -19.58
CA LYS A 101 7.91 -4.10 -19.45
C LYS A 101 8.39 -4.81 -20.71
N GLN A 102 9.69 -4.82 -20.90
CA GLN A 102 10.31 -5.60 -21.96
C GLN A 102 11.12 -6.76 -21.39
N THR A 103 11.19 -7.87 -22.12
CA THR A 103 12.09 -8.97 -21.75
C THR A 103 13.55 -8.53 -21.85
N ASN A 104 14.39 -9.06 -20.97
CA ASN A 104 15.82 -8.83 -20.95
C ASN A 104 16.58 -9.73 -21.95
N LEU A 105 17.91 -9.70 -21.91
CA LEU A 105 18.78 -10.50 -22.78
C LEU A 105 18.64 -12.03 -22.60
N PHE A 106 18.05 -12.46 -21.49
CA PHE A 106 17.79 -13.86 -21.18
C PHE A 106 16.31 -14.24 -21.37
N GLY A 107 15.51 -13.38 -22.00
CA GLY A 107 14.08 -13.61 -22.21
C GLY A 107 13.22 -13.45 -20.95
N ASN A 108 13.81 -12.99 -19.84
CA ASN A 108 13.10 -12.85 -18.57
C ASN A 108 12.47 -11.47 -18.43
N PHE A 109 11.34 -11.39 -17.74
CA PHE A 109 10.69 -10.14 -17.37
C PHE A 109 10.18 -10.18 -15.93
N GLU A 110 10.02 -9.00 -15.34
CA GLU A 110 9.50 -8.82 -13.99
C GLU A 110 8.69 -7.51 -13.94
N ILE A 111 7.42 -7.62 -13.54
CA ILE A 111 6.49 -6.52 -13.35
C ILE A 111 6.16 -6.48 -11.87
N ASN A 112 6.69 -5.46 -11.20
CA ASN A 112 6.49 -5.23 -9.77
C ASN A 112 5.35 -4.24 -9.54
N ASN A 113 4.92 -4.16 -8.27
CA ASN A 113 3.88 -3.23 -7.83
C ASN A 113 2.51 -3.48 -8.49
N VAL A 114 2.17 -4.75 -8.73
CA VAL A 114 0.89 -5.15 -9.33
C VAL A 114 -0.12 -5.39 -8.21
N LYS A 115 -1.29 -4.78 -8.30
CA LYS A 115 -2.34 -5.01 -7.29
C LYS A 115 -2.83 -6.46 -7.38
N PRO A 116 -3.22 -7.10 -6.28
CA PRO A 116 -3.82 -8.44 -6.33
C PRO A 116 -5.12 -8.42 -7.14
N GLY A 117 -5.29 -9.40 -8.02
CA GLY A 117 -6.43 -9.49 -8.93
C GLY A 117 -6.17 -10.40 -10.13
N ASP A 118 -7.19 -10.57 -10.97
CA ASP A 118 -7.08 -11.32 -12.22
C ASP A 118 -6.76 -10.37 -13.38
N TYR A 119 -5.67 -10.66 -14.09
CA TYR A 119 -5.16 -9.86 -15.18
C TYR A 119 -4.96 -10.69 -16.44
N ILE A 120 -4.93 -10.01 -17.58
CA ILE A 120 -4.51 -10.60 -18.85
C ILE A 120 -3.19 -9.96 -19.24
N VAL A 121 -2.14 -10.76 -19.24
CA VAL A 121 -0.82 -10.36 -19.72
C VAL A 121 -0.78 -10.53 -21.23
N GLN A 122 -0.52 -9.45 -21.94
CA GLN A 122 -0.38 -9.44 -23.38
C GLN A 122 1.11 -9.36 -23.74
N ILE A 123 1.56 -10.34 -24.52
CA ILE A 123 2.93 -10.42 -25.01
C ILE A 123 2.90 -10.14 -26.51
N SER A 124 3.62 -9.11 -26.93
CA SER A 124 3.62 -8.64 -28.32
C SER A 124 5.03 -8.32 -28.81
N PHE A 125 5.28 -8.63 -30.07
CA PHE A 125 6.50 -8.24 -30.77
C PHE A 125 6.23 -8.08 -32.27
N ALA A 126 6.98 -7.21 -32.94
CA ALA A 126 6.80 -6.95 -34.36
C ALA A 126 7.10 -8.22 -35.18
N GLY A 127 6.14 -8.64 -36.01
CA GLY A 127 6.26 -9.85 -36.83
C GLY A 127 5.85 -11.15 -36.13
N TYR A 128 5.36 -11.10 -34.88
CA TYR A 128 4.93 -12.26 -34.11
C TYR A 128 3.46 -12.18 -33.71
N ASN A 129 2.84 -13.35 -33.52
CA ASN A 129 1.47 -13.43 -33.04
C ASN A 129 1.41 -12.94 -31.58
N THR A 130 0.50 -12.01 -31.32
CA THR A 130 0.28 -11.52 -29.95
C THR A 130 -0.36 -12.61 -29.10
N LYS A 131 0.21 -12.88 -27.93
CA LYS A 131 -0.30 -13.90 -27.00
C LYS A 131 -0.93 -13.23 -25.79
N GLU A 132 -2.12 -13.69 -25.41
CA GLU A 132 -2.83 -13.24 -24.20
C GLU A 132 -2.86 -14.38 -23.18
N VAL A 133 -2.38 -14.12 -21.97
CA VAL A 133 -2.23 -15.11 -20.91
C VAL A 133 -2.98 -14.62 -19.67
N PRO A 134 -4.00 -15.36 -19.19
CA PRO A 134 -4.69 -15.02 -17.96
C PRO A 134 -3.81 -15.36 -16.75
N VAL A 135 -3.67 -14.42 -15.83
CA VAL A 135 -2.77 -14.51 -14.67
C VAL A 135 -3.52 -14.02 -13.44
N GLN A 136 -3.47 -14.79 -12.37
CA GLN A 136 -4.00 -14.38 -11.08
C GLN A 136 -2.86 -13.94 -10.15
N VAL A 137 -2.87 -12.66 -9.77
CA VAL A 137 -1.88 -12.07 -8.88
C VAL A 137 -2.40 -12.11 -7.45
N THR A 138 -1.60 -12.65 -6.54
CA THR A 138 -1.88 -12.68 -5.11
C THR A 138 -1.00 -11.70 -4.34
N ALA A 139 -1.51 -11.18 -3.22
CA ALA A 139 -0.76 -10.28 -2.34
C ALA A 139 0.52 -10.94 -1.83
N ASP A 140 1.62 -10.17 -1.79
CA ASP A 140 2.92 -10.58 -1.26
C ASP A 140 3.52 -11.84 -1.93
N ASN A 141 3.09 -12.15 -3.16
CA ASN A 141 3.56 -13.32 -3.90
C ASN A 141 4.00 -12.96 -5.33
N ILE A 142 4.89 -13.77 -5.87
CA ILE A 142 5.41 -13.67 -7.22
C ILE A 142 4.74 -14.75 -8.06
N THR A 143 4.00 -14.35 -9.09
CA THR A 143 3.38 -15.28 -10.04
C THR A 143 4.34 -15.51 -11.20
N GLU A 144 4.77 -16.76 -11.40
CA GLU A 144 5.70 -17.14 -12.47
C GLU A 144 4.96 -17.66 -13.70
N ILE A 145 5.37 -17.20 -14.88
CA ILE A 145 4.77 -17.54 -16.18
C ILE A 145 5.89 -17.90 -17.15
N GLN A 146 5.71 -18.99 -17.92
CA GLN A 146 6.61 -19.34 -19.00
C GLN A 146 5.81 -19.56 -20.28
N GLU A 147 6.12 -18.79 -21.31
CA GLU A 147 5.33 -18.78 -22.54
C GLU A 147 6.21 -18.69 -23.79
N THR A 148 5.71 -19.26 -24.88
CA THR A 148 6.34 -19.18 -26.20
C THR A 148 5.59 -18.25 -27.13
N LEU A 149 6.33 -17.53 -27.98
CA LEU A 149 5.79 -16.79 -29.12
C LEU A 149 6.05 -17.54 -30.44
N SER A 150 5.19 -17.32 -31.44
CA SER A 150 5.31 -17.88 -32.79
C SER A 150 5.23 -16.74 -33.81
N ALA A 151 6.00 -16.82 -34.89
CA ALA A 151 5.98 -15.77 -35.90
C ALA A 151 4.63 -15.76 -36.63
N ILE A 152 4.30 -14.61 -37.23
CA ILE A 152 3.10 -14.48 -38.06
C ILE A 152 3.37 -15.20 -39.37
N THR A 153 2.71 -16.34 -39.58
CA THR A 153 2.65 -17.01 -40.87
C THR A 153 1.42 -16.52 -41.63
N PHE A 154 1.63 -15.88 -42.78
CA PHE A 154 0.56 -15.58 -43.72
C PHE A 154 0.31 -16.81 -44.59
N GLU A 155 -0.67 -17.65 -44.22
CA GLU A 155 -1.19 -18.65 -45.14
C GLU A 155 -2.08 -17.95 -46.18
N PHE A 156 -1.63 -17.96 -47.43
CA PHE A 156 -2.41 -17.43 -48.54
C PHE A 156 -3.46 -18.46 -48.94
N ASP A 157 -4.73 -18.19 -48.65
CA ASP A 157 -5.84 -19.05 -49.05
C ASP A 157 -6.08 -18.94 -50.57
N GLU A 158 -5.42 -19.83 -51.32
CA GLU A 158 -5.52 -19.95 -52.77
C GLU A 158 -6.93 -20.29 -53.27
N THR A 159 -7.85 -20.72 -52.40
CA THR A 159 -9.19 -21.15 -52.82
C THR A 159 -10.11 -20.00 -53.24
N LEU A 160 -9.79 -18.75 -52.86
CA LEU A 160 -10.58 -17.58 -53.23
C LEU A 160 -10.24 -17.02 -54.63
N LEU A 161 -9.08 -17.33 -55.20
CA LEU A 161 -8.68 -16.84 -56.53
C LEU A 161 -9.36 -17.60 -57.69
N ASN A 162 -9.63 -18.89 -57.52
CA ASN A 162 -10.21 -19.72 -58.59
C ASN A 162 -11.72 -19.51 -58.79
N SER A 163 -12.41 -18.79 -57.89
CA SER A 163 -13.85 -18.54 -58.00
C SER A 163 -14.21 -17.37 -58.94
N LYS A 164 -13.25 -16.54 -59.34
CA LYS A 164 -13.51 -15.31 -60.13
C LYS A 164 -13.25 -15.43 -61.63
N GLU A 165 -12.50 -16.43 -62.09
CA GLU A 165 -12.21 -16.60 -63.53
C GLU A 165 -13.21 -17.48 -64.29
N SER A 166 -13.99 -18.34 -63.61
CA SER A 166 -14.91 -19.26 -64.32
C SER A 166 -16.22 -18.64 -64.83
N LYS A 167 -16.46 -17.32 -64.66
CA LYS A 167 -17.73 -16.67 -65.06
C LYS A 167 -17.66 -15.75 -66.28
N LYS A 168 -16.56 -15.76 -67.06
CA LYS A 168 -16.45 -14.91 -68.27
C LYS A 168 -16.27 -15.65 -69.61
N ILE A 169 -16.28 -16.98 -69.64
CA ILE A 169 -16.20 -17.77 -70.88
C ILE A 169 -17.52 -18.51 -71.12
N ALA A 170 -18.61 -17.78 -71.22
CA ALA A 170 -19.82 -18.25 -71.88
C ALA A 170 -20.60 -17.00 -72.32
N VAL A 171 -21.19 -17.07 -73.52
CA VAL A 171 -21.98 -16.00 -74.17
C VAL A 171 -21.08 -14.92 -74.82
N ASN A 172 -20.77 -14.95 -76.11
CA ASN A 172 -21.74 -14.99 -77.22
C ASN A 172 -21.07 -15.44 -78.53
N THR A 173 -21.33 -16.67 -78.97
CA THR A 173 -21.08 -17.12 -80.35
C THR A 173 -22.40 -17.60 -80.94
N ILE A 174 -23.35 -16.68 -81.15
CA ILE A 174 -24.45 -16.89 -82.10
C ILE A 174 -24.86 -15.52 -82.66
N SER A 175 -24.28 -15.14 -83.80
CA SER A 175 -24.95 -14.25 -84.75
C SER A 175 -24.28 -14.36 -86.12
N SER A 176 -24.51 -15.48 -86.80
CA SER A 176 -24.48 -15.51 -88.27
C SER A 176 -25.65 -16.35 -88.78
N LYS A 177 -26.74 -15.65 -89.11
CA LYS A 177 -27.59 -16.01 -90.25
C LYS A 177 -28.33 -14.79 -90.75
#